data_AF-A0AAU5FMP5-F1
#
_entry.id   AF-A0AAU5FMP5-F1
#
_cell.length_a   1.000
_cell.length_b   1.000
_cell.length_c   1.000
_cell.angle_alpha   90.00
_cell.angle_beta   90.00
_cell.angle_gamma   90.00
#
_symmetry.space_group_name_H-M   'P 1'
#
loop_
_entity.id
_entity.type
_entity.pdbx_description
1 polymer ?
#
loop_
_entity_poly.entity_id
_entity_poly.type
_entity_poly.pdbx_seq_one_letter_code
_entity_poly.pdbx_strand_id
1 'polypeptide(L)' 'MYGGDLDQANADLRAYVQAHGDRPWTAEELTELARLRAQWTAAARGVRVEIRQVPGPVRGSAVVAAA' A
#
# COMPACT_ATOMS: atom_id res chain seq x y z
N MET A 1 14.74 -16.52 8.58
CA MET A 1 14.32 -15.57 7.53
C MET A 1 12.82 -15.36 7.67
N TYR A 2 12.36 -14.28 8.30
CA TYR A 2 10.93 -14.00 8.51
C TYR A 2 10.42 -12.78 7.72
N GLY A 3 11.23 -12.21 6.81
CA GLY A 3 10.90 -10.99 6.05
C GLY A 3 10.59 -11.17 4.56
N GLY A 4 10.96 -12.30 3.95
CA GLY A 4 10.91 -12.46 2.49
C GLY A 4 9.52 -12.40 1.86
N ASP A 5 8.49 -12.91 2.57
CA ASP A 5 7.11 -12.94 2.07
C ASP A 5 6.45 -11.55 2.11
N LEU A 6 6.68 -10.79 3.20
CA LEU A 6 6.17 -9.43 3.33
C LEU A 6 6.81 -8.46 2.34
N ASP A 7 8.13 -8.55 2.17
CA ASP A 7 8.87 -7.68 1.25
C ASP A 7 8.49 -7.97 -0.20
N GLN A 8 8.30 -9.25 -0.56
CA GLN A 8 7.84 -9.64 -1.89
C GLN A 8 6.41 -9.16 -2.16
N ALA A 9 5.47 -9.40 -1.25
CA ALA A 9 4.08 -8.95 -1.41
C ALA A 9 3.97 -7.41 -1.55
N ASN A 10 4.84 -6.67 -0.84
CA ASN A 10 4.93 -5.22 -0.97
C ASN A 10 5.58 -4.78 -2.30
N ALA A 11 6.59 -5.51 -2.78
CA ALA A 11 7.21 -5.25 -4.07
C ALA A 11 6.22 -5.45 -5.23
N ASP A 12 5.42 -6.52 -5.19
CA ASP A 12 4.41 -6.82 -6.20
C ASP A 12 3.32 -5.74 -6.22
N LEU A 13 2.85 -5.31 -5.04
CA LEU A 13 1.88 -4.21 -4.93
C LEU A 13 2.42 -2.90 -5.50
N ARG A 14 3.69 -2.56 -5.21
CA ARG A 14 4.33 -1.34 -5.73
C ARG A 14 4.54 -1.41 -7.24
N ALA A 15 5.00 -2.55 -7.74
CA ALA A 15 5.20 -2.76 -9.17
C ALA A 15 3.88 -2.61 -9.94
N TYR A 16 2.79 -3.15 -9.41
CA TYR A 16 1.46 -3.03 -10.01
C TYR A 16 0.98 -1.58 -10.10
N VAL A 17 1.12 -0.81 -9.00
CA VAL A 17 0.75 0.61 -8.97
C VAL A 17 1.66 1.45 -9.89
N GLN A 18 2.97 1.19 -9.89
CA GLN A 18 3.92 1.90 -10.74
C GLN A 18 3.68 1.63 -12.23
N ALA A 19 3.40 0.38 -12.60
CA ALA A 19 3.07 0.00 -13.98
C ALA A 19 1.75 0.61 -14.45
N HIS A 20 0.80 0.82 -13.53
CA HIS A 20 -0.46 1.49 -13.84
C HIS A 20 -0.27 2.98 -14.18
N GLY A 21 0.60 3.68 -13.45
CA GLY A 21 0.86 5.11 -13.66
C GLY A 21 -0.39 5.97 -13.37
N ASP A 22 -0.58 7.03 -14.14
CA ASP A 22 -1.67 8.01 -13.94
C ASP A 22 -2.95 7.72 -14.74
N ARG A 23 -3.02 6.55 -15.40
CA ARG A 23 -4.22 6.17 -16.15
C ARG A 23 -5.40 5.93 -15.19
N PRO A 24 -6.66 6.04 -15.67
CA PRO A 24 -7.80 5.73 -14.84
C PRO A 24 -7.88 4.22 -14.56
N TRP A 25 -8.23 3.89 -13.31
CA TRP A 25 -8.42 2.51 -12.87
C TRP A 25 -9.75 1.94 -13.36
N THR A 26 -9.72 0.71 -13.91
CA THR A 26 -10.94 -0.05 -14.15
C THR A 26 -11.39 -0.80 -12.89
N ALA A 27 -12.64 -1.29 -12.90
CA ALA A 27 -13.17 -2.07 -11.79
C ALA A 27 -12.39 -3.38 -11.56
N GLU A 28 -11.93 -4.01 -12.64
CA GLU A 28 -11.10 -5.21 -12.59
C GLU A 28 -9.74 -4.91 -11.96
N GLU A 29 -9.12 -3.79 -12.32
CA GLU A 29 -7.82 -3.38 -11.79
C GLU A 29 -7.90 -2.98 -10.32
N LEU A 30 -9.00 -2.34 -9.90
CA LEU A 30 -9.27 -2.08 -8.49
C LEU A 30 -9.48 -3.37 -7.69
N THR A 31 -10.09 -4.39 -8.31
CA THR A 31 -10.26 -5.71 -7.69
C THR A 31 -8.91 -6.41 -7.50
N GLU A 32 -8.03 -6.34 -8.50
CA GLU A 32 -6.68 -6.90 -8.40
C GLU A 32 -5.81 -6.12 -7.39
N LEU A 33 -5.92 -4.79 -7.35
CA LEU A 33 -5.27 -3.97 -6.33
C LEU A 33 -5.75 -4.35 -4.92
N ALA A 34 -7.05 -4.57 -4.74
CA ALA A 34 -7.61 -5.01 -3.46
C ALA A 34 -7.08 -6.40 -3.06
N ARG A 35 -6.92 -7.32 -4.01
CA ARG A 35 -6.32 -8.64 -3.80
C ARG A 35 -4.86 -8.55 -3.33
N LEU A 36 -4.03 -7.79 -4.04
CA LEU A 36 -2.62 -7.57 -3.67
C LEU A 36 -2.50 -6.94 -2.28
N ARG A 37 -3.36 -5.97 -1.98
CA ARG A 37 -3.41 -5.33 -0.66
C ARG A 37 -3.82 -6.30 0.44
N ALA A 38 -4.76 -7.22 0.18
CA ALA A 38 -5.17 -8.24 1.13
C ALA A 38 -4.02 -9.24 1.42
N GLN A 39 -3.28 -9.65 0.39
CA GLN A 39 -2.10 -10.52 0.54
C GLN A 39 -1.01 -9.85 1.38
N TRP A 40 -0.66 -8.60 1.07
CA TRP A 40 0.28 -7.84 1.89
C TRP A 40 -0.20 -7.68 3.33
N THR A 41 -1.49 -7.40 3.53
CA THR A 41 -2.08 -7.25 4.88
C THR A 41 -2.02 -8.55 5.67
N ALA A 42 -2.23 -9.70 5.02
CA ALA A 42 -2.11 -11.00 5.66
C ALA A 42 -0.67 -11.30 6.08
N ALA A 43 0.30 -11.05 5.18
CA ALA A 43 1.72 -11.17 5.48
C ALA A 43 2.14 -10.21 6.62
N ALA A 44 1.65 -8.97 6.60
CA ALA A 44 1.93 -7.94 7.61
C ALA A 44 1.27 -8.21 8.97
N ARG A 45 0.26 -9.09 9.05
CA ARG A 45 -0.31 -9.54 10.33
C ARG A 45 0.47 -10.73 10.90
N GLY A 46 1.04 -11.56 10.04
CA GLY A 46 1.91 -12.69 10.44
C GLY A 46 3.27 -12.23 10.96
N VAL A 47 3.81 -11.16 10.37
CA VAL A 47 4.91 -10.39 10.95
C VAL A 47 4.28 -9.52 12.05
N ARG A 48 4.64 -9.69 13.33
CA ARG A 48 4.30 -8.68 14.35
C ARG A 48 4.99 -7.38 13.93
N VAL A 49 4.30 -6.57 13.12
CA VAL A 49 4.71 -5.19 12.89
C VAL A 49 4.46 -4.52 14.23
N GLU A 50 5.53 -4.41 15.03
CA GLU A 50 5.58 -3.36 16.05
C GLU A 50 5.47 -2.04 15.28
N ILE A 51 4.23 -1.62 15.02
CA ILE A 51 3.93 -0.29 14.54
C ILE A 51 4.39 0.61 15.68
N ARG A 52 5.64 1.06 15.62
CA ARG A 52 6.14 2.12 16.48
C ARG A 52 5.31 3.34 16.13
N GLN A 53 4.29 3.61 16.94
CA GLN A 53 3.56 4.86 16.93
C GLN A 53 4.61 5.97 17.04
N VAL A 54 4.83 6.71 15.96
CA VAL A 54 5.63 7.93 16.00
C VAL A 54 4.73 8.98 16.64
N PRO A 55 5.03 9.48 17.85
CA PRO A 55 4.23 10.53 18.46
C PRO A 55 4.50 11.81 17.68
N GLY A 56 3.52 12.25 16.89
CA GLY A 56 3.60 13.50 16.15
C GLY A 56 2.24 13.82 15.54
N PRO A 57 1.77 15.09 15.60
CA PRO A 57 0.52 15.45 14.98
C PRO A 57 0.71 15.39 13.47
N VAL A 58 0.17 14.36 12.81
CA VAL A 58 -0.04 14.38 11.36
C VAL A 58 -1.11 15.44 11.07
N ARG A 59 -0.68 16.70 10.96
CA ARG A 59 -1.44 17.75 10.28
C ARG A 59 -1.35 17.45 8.79
N GLY A 60 -2.35 16.74 8.26
CA GLY A 60 -2.55 16.65 6.82
C GLY A 60 -2.80 18.05 6.29
N SER A 61 -1.82 18.61 5.57
CA SER A 61 -1.97 19.89 4.88
C SER A 61 -3.02 19.74 3.78
N ALA A 62 -4.03 20.60 3.82
CA ALA A 62 -5.13 20.66 2.86
C ALA A 62 -4.61 20.95 1.44
N VAL A 63 -5.23 20.30 0.45
CA VAL A 63 -5.03 20.58 -0.97
C VAL A 63 -5.76 21.88 -1.29
N VAL A 64 -5.03 22.93 -1.68
CA VAL A 64 -5.64 24.16 -2.24
C VAL A 64 -5.39 24.13 -3.74
N ALA A 65 -6.44 23.84 -4.50
CA ALA A 65 -6.51 24.20 -5.92
C ALA A 65 -7.06 25.63 -6.00
N ALA A 66 -6.34 26.53 -6.66
CA ALA A 66 -6.87 27.80 -7.13
C ALA A 66 -6.75 27.84 -8.65
N ALA A 67 -7.83 28.32 -9.27
CA ALA A 67 -8.11 28.37 -10.71
C ALA A 67 -7.33 29.46 -11.45
#